data_AF-A0A8H3YFL5-F1
#
_entry.id   AF-A0A8H3YFL5-F1
#
_cell.length_a   1.000
_cell.length_b   1.000
_cell.length_c   1.000
_cell.angle_alpha   90.00
_cell.angle_beta   90.00
_cell.angle_gamma   90.00
#
_symmetry.space_group_name_H-M   'P 1'
#
loop_
_entity.id
_entity.type
_entity.pdbx_description
1 polymer ?
#
loop_
_entity_poly.entity_id
_entity_poly.type
_entity_poly.pdbx_seq_one_letter_code
_entity_poly.pdbx_strand_id
1 'polypeptide(L)'
;MLRQLTALAGVAALASQVSATECPSQAVASCSDEASTVDSCCVSRPGGLFLFRQRFEADEGDEGRWGIDGLDVLNCDGSPLERIPPSGPRSYDHEQIASFCARSARIGPQYESYEDEWAASEVGESVEEIWDRSWRISGRQISTLDPDCFTSYQKGQEVPAFFDVLHQLHGSLPSYQLLADSDITPSEDTTYSLEEIVNALSVDGLQPYLTCIKETLSAIHWPFHALGPFQDGNIAPAEFGGSSMTNCPSTGIIYPLAEQIIKPSSYTWDPLAKPTMRPLKNAGLDSGSGQQVDAESVAEAFVPHEKKVVQKKLGLFKKKDEKLQVQREREFEEDAKRHKRDEL
;
A
#
# COMPACT_ATOMS: atom_id res chain seq x y z
N MET A 1 -28.83 -78.02 24.29
CA MET A 1 -27.83 -77.21 25.02
C MET A 1 -27.11 -76.34 24.01
N LEU A 2 -27.28 -75.02 24.15
CA LEU A 2 -26.63 -73.96 23.37
C LEU A 2 -25.11 -73.92 23.61
N ARG A 3 -24.32 -73.55 22.58
CA ARG A 3 -23.04 -72.80 22.65
C ARG A 3 -22.53 -72.60 21.21
N GLN A 4 -22.76 -71.45 20.58
CA GLN A 4 -22.10 -70.13 20.69
C GLN A 4 -21.23 -69.89 19.45
N LEU A 5 -21.75 -69.06 18.53
CA LEU A 5 -21.04 -68.46 17.40
C LEU A 5 -20.29 -67.23 17.91
N THR A 6 -18.96 -67.24 17.82
CA THR A 6 -18.12 -66.05 18.04
C THR A 6 -17.99 -65.28 16.73
N ALA A 7 -18.70 -64.16 16.63
CA ALA A 7 -18.47 -63.13 15.63
C ALA A 7 -17.35 -62.20 16.12
N LEU A 8 -16.22 -62.15 15.41
CA LEU A 8 -15.23 -61.10 15.61
C LEU A 8 -15.66 -59.87 14.81
N ALA A 9 -16.02 -58.82 15.54
CA ALA A 9 -16.34 -57.51 15.03
C ALA A 9 -15.09 -56.85 14.43
N GLY A 10 -15.15 -56.52 13.14
CA GLY A 10 -14.19 -55.62 12.51
C GLY A 10 -14.42 -54.21 13.02
N VAL A 11 -13.40 -53.61 13.65
CA VAL A 11 -13.38 -52.18 13.93
C VAL A 11 -13.11 -51.48 12.61
N ALA A 12 -14.16 -51.02 11.93
CA ALA A 12 -14.02 -50.10 10.82
C ALA A 12 -13.45 -48.79 11.39
N ALA A 13 -12.20 -48.48 11.05
CA ALA A 13 -11.66 -47.15 11.26
C ALA A 13 -12.54 -46.17 10.47
N LEU A 14 -13.30 -45.35 11.18
CA LEU A 14 -13.89 -44.14 10.63
C LEU A 14 -12.71 -43.20 10.34
N ALA A 15 -12.13 -43.34 9.15
CA ALA A 15 -11.39 -42.25 8.55
C ALA A 15 -12.43 -41.14 8.34
N SER A 16 -12.37 -40.10 9.16
CA SER A 16 -13.02 -38.83 8.86
C SER A 16 -12.43 -38.35 7.55
N GLN A 17 -13.09 -38.65 6.45
CA GLN A 17 -12.83 -38.00 5.17
C GLN A 17 -13.35 -36.58 5.34
N VAL A 18 -12.44 -35.69 5.75
CA VAL A 18 -12.63 -34.26 5.56
C VAL A 18 -12.61 -34.10 4.04
N SER A 19 -13.79 -33.91 3.45
CA SER A 19 -13.91 -33.63 2.02
C SER A 19 -13.03 -32.41 1.72
N ALA A 20 -11.97 -32.60 0.94
CA ALA A 20 -11.50 -31.50 0.11
C ALA A 20 -12.71 -31.10 -0.73
N THR A 21 -13.17 -29.87 -0.63
CA THR A 21 -14.25 -29.36 -1.47
C THR A 21 -13.77 -29.48 -2.92
N GLU A 22 -14.23 -30.50 -3.63
CA GLU A 22 -13.92 -30.64 -5.05
C GLU A 22 -14.69 -29.55 -5.80
N CYS A 23 -13.97 -28.56 -6.28
CA CYS A 23 -14.53 -27.50 -7.09
C CYS A 23 -15.08 -28.06 -8.41
N PRO A 24 -16.11 -27.41 -9.00
CA PRO A 24 -16.63 -27.82 -10.29
C PRO A 24 -15.51 -27.93 -11.34
N SER A 25 -15.58 -28.97 -12.18
CA SER A 25 -14.58 -29.20 -13.24
C SER A 25 -14.55 -28.08 -14.29
N GLN A 26 -15.67 -27.37 -14.46
CA GLN A 26 -15.75 -26.15 -15.25
C GLN A 26 -15.71 -24.96 -14.31
N ALA A 27 -14.78 -24.03 -14.55
CA ALA A 27 -14.67 -22.81 -13.76
C ALA A 27 -15.97 -21.99 -13.82
N VAL A 28 -16.41 -21.52 -12.67
CA VAL A 28 -17.62 -20.71 -12.51
C VAL A 28 -17.21 -19.27 -12.21
N ALA A 29 -17.74 -18.33 -12.98
CA ALA A 29 -17.47 -16.91 -12.75
C ALA A 29 -18.11 -16.45 -11.45
N SER A 30 -17.38 -15.68 -10.65
CA SER A 30 -17.99 -14.92 -9.56
C SER A 30 -19.07 -13.99 -10.10
N CYS A 31 -20.12 -13.74 -9.31
CA CYS A 31 -21.32 -12.97 -9.71
C CYS A 31 -22.19 -13.58 -10.83
N SER A 32 -21.88 -14.78 -11.33
CA SER A 32 -22.81 -15.55 -12.16
C SER A 32 -23.99 -16.11 -11.34
N ASP A 33 -25.06 -16.49 -12.02
CA ASP A 33 -26.19 -17.19 -11.40
C ASP A 33 -25.74 -18.52 -10.77
N GLU A 34 -24.84 -19.24 -11.43
CA GLU A 34 -24.29 -20.52 -10.97
C GLU A 34 -23.50 -20.38 -9.65
N ALA A 35 -22.78 -19.26 -9.45
CA ALA A 35 -21.99 -19.00 -8.26
C ALA A 35 -22.79 -19.08 -6.96
N SER A 36 -24.10 -18.81 -7.01
CA SER A 36 -25.00 -18.90 -5.84
C SER A 36 -25.08 -20.31 -5.25
N THR A 37 -24.78 -21.34 -6.04
CA THR A 37 -24.86 -22.76 -5.65
C THR A 37 -23.50 -23.42 -5.42
N VAL A 38 -22.40 -22.75 -5.77
CA VAL A 38 -21.03 -23.28 -5.68
C VAL A 38 -20.40 -22.90 -4.34
N ASP A 39 -19.65 -23.80 -3.72
CA ASP A 39 -18.98 -23.54 -2.44
C ASP A 39 -18.08 -22.27 -2.48
N SER A 40 -18.01 -21.54 -1.37
CA SER A 40 -17.23 -20.29 -1.29
C SER A 40 -15.72 -20.50 -1.37
N CYS A 41 -15.23 -21.73 -1.18
CA CYS A 41 -13.84 -22.10 -1.48
C CYS A 41 -13.56 -22.24 -2.97
N CYS A 42 -14.61 -22.35 -3.80
CA CYS A 42 -14.51 -22.57 -5.23
C CYS A 42 -14.89 -21.36 -6.07
N VAL A 43 -15.67 -20.42 -5.51
CA VAL A 43 -16.01 -19.14 -6.15
C VAL A 43 -16.15 -18.08 -5.05
N SER A 44 -15.54 -16.91 -5.24
CA SER A 44 -15.59 -15.86 -4.23
C SER A 44 -17.02 -15.32 -4.02
N ARG A 45 -17.56 -15.52 -2.80
CA ARG A 45 -18.85 -14.99 -2.36
C ARG A 45 -18.94 -14.85 -0.82
N PRO A 46 -19.57 -13.77 -0.29
CA PRO A 46 -19.87 -12.51 -0.99
C PRO A 46 -18.56 -11.85 -1.48
N GLY A 47 -18.64 -10.87 -2.37
CA GLY A 47 -17.44 -10.26 -2.96
C GLY A 47 -16.99 -10.95 -4.24
N GLY A 48 -17.70 -10.73 -5.34
CA GLY A 48 -17.44 -11.40 -6.61
C GLY A 48 -17.10 -10.46 -7.76
N LEU A 49 -17.11 -9.16 -7.52
CA LEU A 49 -16.63 -8.16 -8.47
C LEU A 49 -15.33 -7.59 -7.92
N PHE A 50 -14.27 -7.70 -8.71
CA PHE A 50 -12.95 -7.24 -8.35
C PHE A 50 -12.56 -6.04 -9.19
N LEU A 51 -11.82 -5.11 -8.59
CA LEU A 51 -11.29 -3.95 -9.28
C LEU A 51 -9.78 -3.88 -9.03
N PHE A 52 -8.97 -4.35 -9.97
CA PHE A 52 -7.52 -4.23 -9.88
C PHE A 52 -7.10 -2.81 -10.25
N ARG A 53 -6.30 -2.18 -9.41
CA ARG A 53 -5.95 -0.76 -9.54
C ARG A 53 -4.47 -0.61 -9.80
N GLN A 54 -4.15 0.12 -10.86
CA GLN A 54 -2.80 0.58 -11.13
C GLN A 54 -2.75 2.11 -11.00
N ARG A 55 -1.64 2.62 -10.50
CA ARG A 55 -1.39 4.07 -10.39
C ARG A 55 -0.14 4.43 -11.19
N PHE A 56 -0.19 5.58 -11.85
CA PHE A 56 0.97 6.13 -12.55
C PHE A 56 1.87 6.90 -11.59
N GLU A 57 3.16 6.65 -11.67
CA GLU A 57 4.22 7.28 -10.88
C GLU A 57 5.21 7.93 -11.84
N ALA A 58 5.12 9.26 -11.94
CA ALA A 58 5.96 10.04 -12.83
C ALA A 58 7.42 10.07 -12.36
N ASP A 59 7.67 10.00 -11.07
CA ASP A 59 8.99 10.08 -10.44
C ASP A 59 9.81 8.77 -10.53
N GLU A 60 9.21 7.70 -11.06
CA GLU A 60 9.80 6.38 -11.10
C GLU A 60 10.13 5.94 -12.54
N GLY A 61 11.43 5.88 -12.85
CA GLY A 61 11.94 5.51 -14.19
C GLY A 61 11.96 6.68 -15.18
N ASP A 62 12.62 6.48 -16.34
CA ASP A 62 12.84 7.56 -17.31
C ASP A 62 11.55 7.99 -18.04
N GLU A 63 10.53 7.11 -18.08
CA GLU A 63 9.24 7.32 -18.74
C GLU A 63 8.07 7.32 -17.74
N GLY A 64 8.36 7.29 -16.44
CA GLY A 64 7.40 6.99 -15.39
C GLY A 64 7.00 5.51 -15.43
N ARG A 65 6.31 5.04 -14.40
CA ARG A 65 5.82 3.65 -14.35
C ARG A 65 4.37 3.56 -13.91
N TRP A 66 3.70 2.51 -14.36
CA TRP A 66 2.45 2.06 -13.76
C TRP A 66 2.81 1.01 -12.71
N GLY A 67 2.41 1.21 -11.46
CA GLY A 67 2.59 0.26 -10.36
C GLY A 67 1.26 -0.29 -9.83
N ILE A 68 1.31 -1.37 -9.08
CA ILE A 68 0.17 -1.93 -8.36
C ILE A 68 -0.25 -0.95 -7.24
N ASP A 69 -1.47 -0.42 -7.31
CA ASP A 69 -2.06 0.41 -6.25
C ASP A 69 -2.92 -0.43 -5.29
N GLY A 70 -3.49 -1.54 -5.78
CA GLY A 70 -4.17 -2.53 -4.96
C GLY A 70 -5.35 -3.18 -5.68
N LEU A 71 -6.27 -3.72 -4.89
CA LEU A 71 -7.46 -4.42 -5.36
C LEU A 71 -8.65 -3.97 -4.52
N ASP A 72 -9.81 -3.73 -5.11
CA ASP A 72 -11.06 -3.65 -4.36
C ASP A 72 -11.87 -4.94 -4.54
N VAL A 73 -12.51 -5.40 -3.47
CA VAL A 73 -13.44 -6.54 -3.48
C VAL A 73 -14.84 -6.00 -3.19
N LEU A 74 -15.74 -6.16 -4.16
CA LEU A 74 -17.04 -5.50 -4.18
C LEU A 74 -18.17 -6.52 -4.34
N ASN A 75 -19.36 -6.13 -3.89
CA ASN A 75 -20.57 -6.86 -4.23
C ASN A 75 -20.78 -6.86 -5.75
N CYS A 76 -21.58 -7.81 -6.23
CA CYS A 76 -21.85 -7.96 -7.66
C CYS A 76 -22.59 -6.77 -8.30
N ASP A 77 -23.21 -5.92 -7.48
CA ASP A 77 -23.83 -4.67 -7.91
C ASP A 77 -22.86 -3.46 -7.88
N GLY A 78 -21.58 -3.68 -7.57
CA GLY A 78 -20.55 -2.64 -7.43
C GLY A 78 -20.53 -1.95 -6.06
N SER A 79 -21.44 -2.30 -5.14
CA SER A 79 -21.43 -1.70 -3.81
C SER A 79 -20.29 -2.24 -2.93
N PRO A 80 -19.76 -1.43 -1.98
CA PRO A 80 -18.73 -1.90 -1.05
C PRO A 80 -19.21 -3.04 -0.15
N LEU A 81 -18.31 -3.97 0.16
CA LEU A 81 -18.54 -4.99 1.19
C LEU A 81 -18.54 -4.42 2.61
N GLU A 82 -19.14 -5.16 3.55
CA GLU A 82 -18.99 -4.86 4.97
C GLU A 82 -17.52 -5.01 5.39
N ARG A 83 -16.98 -3.99 6.06
CA ARG A 83 -15.58 -3.96 6.45
C ARG A 83 -15.32 -4.91 7.62
N ILE A 84 -14.37 -5.83 7.44
CA ILE A 84 -13.86 -6.66 8.54
C ILE A 84 -13.08 -5.78 9.53
N PRO A 85 -13.40 -5.79 10.84
CA PRO A 85 -12.69 -4.98 11.83
C PRO A 85 -11.19 -5.34 11.90
N PRO A 86 -10.32 -4.44 12.37
CA PRO A 86 -8.88 -4.72 12.50
C PRO A 86 -8.57 -5.96 13.36
N SER A 87 -9.36 -6.21 14.40
CA SER A 87 -9.24 -7.40 15.26
C SER A 87 -10.00 -8.64 14.74
N GLY A 88 -10.48 -8.60 13.49
CA GLY A 88 -11.21 -9.69 12.86
C GLY A 88 -10.31 -10.88 12.47
N PRO A 89 -10.89 -11.91 11.82
CA PRO A 89 -10.13 -13.05 11.34
C PRO A 89 -9.03 -12.63 10.37
N ARG A 90 -7.98 -13.47 10.25
CA ARG A 90 -6.84 -13.27 9.34
C ARG A 90 -6.16 -11.89 9.49
N SER A 91 -6.17 -11.34 10.70
CA SER A 91 -5.45 -10.11 11.04
C SER A 91 -3.98 -10.41 11.30
N TYR A 92 -3.11 -9.75 10.55
CA TYR A 92 -1.66 -9.87 10.58
C TYR A 92 -1.05 -8.47 10.58
N ASP A 93 0.14 -8.32 11.16
CA ASP A 93 0.95 -7.10 11.06
C ASP A 93 1.85 -7.15 9.82
N HIS A 94 2.50 -6.02 9.49
CA HIS A 94 3.35 -5.92 8.31
C HIS A 94 4.53 -6.91 8.35
N GLU A 95 5.12 -7.19 9.52
CA GLU A 95 6.20 -8.17 9.64
C GLU A 95 5.72 -9.60 9.36
N GLN A 96 4.52 -9.96 9.82
CA GLN A 96 3.92 -11.26 9.51
C GLN A 96 3.64 -11.39 8.02
N ILE A 97 3.04 -10.37 7.39
CA ILE A 97 2.77 -10.35 5.95
C ILE A 97 4.07 -10.56 5.16
N ALA A 98 5.10 -9.75 5.45
CA ALA A 98 6.42 -9.87 4.85
C ALA A 98 7.01 -11.27 5.06
N SER A 99 6.93 -11.79 6.28
CA SER A 99 7.46 -13.11 6.64
C SER A 99 6.75 -14.26 5.93
N PHE A 100 5.43 -14.16 5.70
CA PHE A 100 4.68 -15.16 4.93
C PHE A 100 5.07 -15.14 3.45
N CYS A 101 5.21 -13.95 2.86
CA CYS A 101 5.65 -13.79 1.48
C CYS A 101 7.11 -14.25 1.29
N ALA A 102 8.03 -13.85 2.15
CA ALA A 102 9.45 -14.22 2.05
C ALA A 102 9.71 -15.73 2.20
N ARG A 103 8.90 -16.43 3.01
CA ARG A 103 9.00 -17.89 3.19
C ARG A 103 8.18 -18.70 2.18
N SER A 104 7.35 -18.04 1.38
CA SER A 104 6.58 -18.68 0.32
C SER A 104 7.51 -19.22 -0.76
N ALA A 105 7.25 -20.43 -1.23
CA ALA A 105 7.96 -20.98 -2.38
C ALA A 105 7.65 -20.24 -3.71
N ARG A 106 6.52 -19.51 -3.78
CA ARG A 106 6.15 -18.70 -4.95
C ARG A 106 6.89 -17.36 -4.96
N ILE A 107 6.79 -16.62 -3.86
CA ILE A 107 7.26 -15.23 -3.78
C ILE A 107 8.71 -15.16 -3.33
N GLY A 108 9.12 -15.95 -2.33
CA GLY A 108 10.45 -15.86 -1.69
C GLY A 108 11.64 -15.78 -2.66
N PRO A 109 11.71 -16.60 -3.72
CA PRO A 109 12.80 -16.54 -4.71
C PRO A 109 12.87 -15.23 -5.52
N GLN A 110 11.77 -14.48 -5.59
CA GLN A 110 11.60 -13.26 -6.40
C GLN A 110 10.98 -12.11 -5.58
N TYR A 111 11.22 -12.13 -4.26
CA TYR A 111 10.56 -11.25 -3.31
C TYR A 111 10.77 -9.76 -3.63
N GLU A 112 12.01 -9.36 -3.95
CA GLU A 112 12.34 -7.98 -4.34
C GLU A 112 11.58 -7.53 -5.60
N SER A 113 11.40 -8.42 -6.59
CA SER A 113 10.60 -8.11 -7.79
C SER A 113 9.14 -7.85 -7.45
N TYR A 114 8.58 -8.58 -6.46
CA TYR A 114 7.21 -8.36 -6.02
C TYR A 114 7.07 -7.01 -5.33
N GLU A 115 8.08 -6.59 -4.58
CA GLU A 115 8.09 -5.29 -3.92
C GLU A 115 8.18 -4.15 -4.93
N ASP A 116 9.06 -4.28 -5.92
CA ASP A 116 9.32 -3.27 -6.96
C ASP A 116 8.12 -2.99 -7.87
N GLU A 117 7.14 -3.89 -7.96
CA GLU A 117 5.94 -3.71 -8.79
C GLU A 117 4.88 -2.79 -8.15
N TRP A 118 4.97 -2.53 -6.85
CA TRP A 118 3.97 -1.73 -6.14
C TRP A 118 4.21 -0.23 -6.31
N ALA A 119 3.12 0.51 -6.48
CA ALA A 119 3.19 1.95 -6.54
C ALA A 119 3.55 2.49 -5.13
N ALA A 120 4.55 3.36 -5.05
CA ALA A 120 5.07 3.94 -3.82
C ALA A 120 3.99 4.75 -3.09
N SER A 121 3.91 4.60 -1.77
CA SER A 121 2.87 5.28 -0.98
C SER A 121 3.39 6.59 -0.36
N GLU A 122 2.77 7.04 0.73
CA GLU A 122 3.19 8.25 1.45
C GLU A 122 4.67 8.20 1.82
N VAL A 123 5.32 9.36 1.87
CA VAL A 123 6.76 9.47 2.17
C VAL A 123 7.08 8.77 3.50
N GLY A 124 7.88 7.71 3.42
CA GLY A 124 8.36 6.93 4.56
C GLY A 124 7.55 5.68 4.88
N GLU A 125 6.51 5.35 4.11
CA GLU A 125 5.80 4.06 4.20
C GLU A 125 6.59 2.97 3.45
N SER A 126 6.81 1.82 4.07
CA SER A 126 7.47 0.68 3.44
C SER A 126 6.47 -0.13 2.60
N VAL A 127 6.98 -0.93 1.66
CA VAL A 127 6.13 -1.79 0.82
C VAL A 127 5.37 -2.84 1.65
N GLU A 128 5.96 -3.31 2.74
CA GLU A 128 5.32 -4.23 3.68
C GLU A 128 4.13 -3.58 4.41
N GLU A 129 4.18 -2.29 4.71
CA GLU A 129 3.05 -1.53 5.26
C GLU A 129 1.93 -1.36 4.21
N ILE A 130 2.29 -1.15 2.94
CA ILE A 130 1.35 -1.14 1.81
C ILE A 130 0.68 -2.51 1.65
N TRP A 131 1.46 -3.59 1.78
CA TRP A 131 0.97 -4.96 1.70
C TRP A 131 0.04 -5.30 2.87
N ASP A 132 0.40 -4.95 4.11
CA ASP A 132 -0.51 -5.07 5.26
C ASP A 132 -1.83 -4.35 5.00
N ARG A 133 -1.77 -3.07 4.58
CA ARG A 133 -2.98 -2.30 4.26
C ARG A 133 -3.83 -3.01 3.22
N SER A 134 -3.22 -3.50 2.14
CA SER A 134 -3.88 -4.18 1.02
C SER A 134 -4.52 -5.50 1.44
N TRP A 135 -3.80 -6.31 2.24
CA TRP A 135 -4.34 -7.52 2.85
C TRP A 135 -5.54 -7.19 3.75
N ARG A 136 -5.38 -6.19 4.62
CA ARG A 136 -6.38 -5.79 5.61
C ARG A 136 -7.67 -5.29 4.97
N ILE A 137 -7.60 -4.55 3.87
CA ILE A 137 -8.78 -4.00 3.18
C ILE A 137 -9.42 -4.98 2.19
N SER A 138 -8.62 -5.83 1.54
CA SER A 138 -9.09 -6.62 0.39
C SER A 138 -8.82 -8.10 0.53
N GLY A 139 -7.58 -8.53 0.82
CA GLY A 139 -7.26 -9.96 0.92
C GLY A 139 -8.12 -10.72 1.95
N ARG A 140 -8.46 -10.06 3.06
CA ARG A 140 -9.39 -10.60 4.08
C ARG A 140 -10.85 -10.75 3.62
N GLN A 141 -11.25 -10.09 2.54
CA GLN A 141 -12.62 -10.14 2.01
C GLN A 141 -12.83 -11.28 1.01
N ILE A 142 -11.77 -11.91 0.55
CA ILE A 142 -11.83 -12.98 -0.44
C ILE A 142 -12.09 -14.31 0.28
N SER A 143 -13.23 -14.93 0.01
CA SER A 143 -13.67 -16.16 0.70
C SER A 143 -12.92 -17.40 0.24
N THR A 144 -12.47 -17.45 -1.02
CA THR A 144 -11.65 -18.56 -1.54
C THR A 144 -10.25 -18.63 -0.89
N LEU A 145 -9.85 -17.55 -0.19
CA LEU A 145 -8.65 -17.45 0.62
C LEU A 145 -8.88 -17.76 2.12
N ASP A 146 -10.07 -18.24 2.50
CA ASP A 146 -10.29 -18.66 3.89
C ASP A 146 -9.44 -19.91 4.22
N PRO A 147 -8.93 -20.03 5.46
CA PRO A 147 -8.05 -21.13 5.85
C PRO A 147 -8.64 -22.52 5.60
N ASP A 148 -9.95 -22.65 5.76
CA ASP A 148 -10.69 -23.90 5.56
C ASP A 148 -10.70 -24.37 4.09
N CYS A 149 -10.38 -23.48 3.15
CA CYS A 149 -10.24 -23.79 1.73
C CYS A 149 -8.89 -24.42 1.38
N PHE A 150 -7.92 -24.42 2.29
CA PHE A 150 -6.60 -24.99 2.07
C PHE A 150 -6.47 -26.38 2.70
N THR A 151 -6.01 -27.33 1.89
CA THR A 151 -5.66 -28.67 2.42
C THR A 151 -4.38 -28.56 3.24
N SER A 152 -4.40 -29.07 4.48
CA SER A 152 -3.26 -29.00 5.42
C SER A 152 -2.76 -27.56 5.65
N TYR A 153 -3.72 -26.65 5.85
CA TYR A 153 -3.47 -25.23 6.06
C TYR A 153 -2.34 -24.95 7.05
N GLN A 154 -1.44 -24.05 6.64
CA GLN A 154 -0.47 -23.40 7.52
C GLN A 154 -0.85 -21.92 7.67
N LYS A 155 -0.72 -21.39 8.89
CA LYS A 155 -1.05 -19.99 9.18
C LYS A 155 -0.34 -19.05 8.19
N GLY A 156 -1.13 -18.22 7.51
CA GLY A 156 -0.66 -17.22 6.55
C GLY A 156 -0.40 -17.75 5.15
N GLN A 157 -0.75 -19.01 4.84
CA GLN A 157 -0.60 -19.59 3.50
C GLN A 157 -1.41 -18.85 2.42
N GLU A 158 -2.51 -18.22 2.81
CA GLU A 158 -3.40 -17.45 1.94
C GLU A 158 -2.83 -16.08 1.53
N VAL A 159 -1.92 -15.52 2.35
CA VAL A 159 -1.33 -14.20 2.13
C VAL A 159 -0.50 -14.15 0.85
N PRO A 160 0.52 -15.02 0.63
CA PRO A 160 1.25 -15.01 -0.62
C PRO A 160 0.37 -15.39 -1.81
N ALA A 161 -0.70 -16.17 -1.63
CA ALA A 161 -1.62 -16.47 -2.73
C ALA A 161 -2.37 -15.21 -3.22
N PHE A 162 -2.70 -14.28 -2.33
CA PHE A 162 -3.29 -12.99 -2.71
C PHE A 162 -2.33 -12.12 -3.52
N PHE A 163 -1.10 -11.96 -3.03
CA PHE A 163 -0.10 -11.13 -3.71
C PHE A 163 0.36 -11.72 -5.05
N ASP A 164 0.39 -13.05 -5.16
CA ASP A 164 0.71 -13.74 -6.40
C ASP A 164 -0.31 -13.45 -7.52
N VAL A 165 -1.61 -13.35 -7.18
CA VAL A 165 -2.63 -12.96 -8.16
C VAL A 165 -2.44 -11.51 -8.61
N LEU A 166 -2.10 -10.60 -7.70
CA LEU A 166 -1.84 -9.20 -8.06
C LEU A 166 -0.60 -9.04 -8.95
N HIS A 167 0.45 -9.80 -8.67
CA HIS A 167 1.63 -9.89 -9.53
C HIS A 167 1.26 -10.39 -10.93
N GLN A 168 0.49 -11.48 -11.02
CA GLN A 168 0.03 -12.02 -12.31
C GLN A 168 -0.83 -11.02 -13.09
N LEU A 169 -1.77 -10.34 -12.41
CA LEU A 169 -2.59 -9.29 -13.01
C LEU A 169 -1.73 -8.15 -13.55
N HIS A 170 -0.78 -7.67 -12.75
CA HIS A 170 0.15 -6.60 -13.14
C HIS A 170 0.94 -6.97 -14.41
N GLY A 171 1.52 -8.16 -14.44
CA GLY A 171 2.26 -8.65 -15.60
C GLY A 171 1.40 -8.86 -16.85
N SER A 172 0.13 -9.27 -16.67
CA SER A 172 -0.82 -9.46 -17.78
C SER A 172 -1.43 -8.16 -18.32
N LEU A 173 -1.33 -7.07 -17.56
CA LEU A 173 -1.89 -5.76 -17.89
C LEU A 173 -0.78 -4.69 -17.92
N PRO A 174 0.15 -4.75 -18.89
CA PRO A 174 1.28 -3.82 -19.00
C PRO A 174 0.80 -2.47 -19.55
N SER A 175 0.15 -1.67 -18.69
CA SER A 175 -0.53 -0.41 -19.06
C SER A 175 0.30 0.54 -19.92
N TYR A 176 1.60 0.72 -19.60
CA TYR A 176 2.48 1.55 -20.43
C TYR A 176 2.58 1.02 -21.86
N GLN A 177 2.84 -0.29 -22.02
CA GLN A 177 3.01 -0.91 -23.34
C GLN A 177 1.72 -0.83 -24.16
N LEU A 178 0.57 -1.10 -23.53
CA LEU A 178 -0.73 -1.02 -24.19
C LEU A 178 -1.03 0.39 -24.74
N LEU A 179 -0.69 1.42 -23.96
CA LEU A 179 -0.80 2.82 -24.39
C LEU A 179 0.19 3.16 -25.50
N ALA A 180 1.47 2.78 -25.31
CA ALA A 180 2.54 3.07 -26.26
C ALA A 180 2.31 2.40 -27.63
N ASP A 181 1.76 1.18 -27.65
CA ASP A 181 1.39 0.46 -28.89
C ASP A 181 0.30 1.20 -29.70
N SER A 182 -0.41 2.13 -29.08
CA SER A 182 -1.41 3.01 -29.70
C SER A 182 -0.91 4.46 -29.85
N ASP A 183 0.40 4.68 -29.81
CA ASP A 183 1.05 6.00 -29.86
C ASP A 183 0.61 6.97 -28.73
N ILE A 184 0.16 6.43 -27.59
CA ILE A 184 -0.18 7.19 -26.38
C ILE A 184 0.99 7.11 -25.40
N THR A 185 1.84 8.13 -25.40
CA THR A 185 2.98 8.22 -24.49
C THR A 185 2.86 9.44 -23.57
N PRO A 186 3.59 9.46 -22.45
CA PRO A 186 3.77 10.68 -21.66
C PRO A 186 4.19 11.87 -22.54
N SER A 187 3.59 13.05 -22.33
CA SER A 187 3.86 14.24 -23.16
C SER A 187 3.57 15.55 -22.43
N GLU A 188 4.37 16.59 -22.72
CA GLU A 188 4.11 17.98 -22.26
C GLU A 188 3.08 18.71 -23.14
N ASP A 189 3.05 18.39 -24.44
CA ASP A 189 2.31 19.17 -25.44
C ASP A 189 1.13 18.40 -26.05
N THR A 190 1.01 17.09 -25.77
CA THR A 190 -0.05 16.23 -26.30
C THR A 190 -1.06 15.93 -25.21
N THR A 191 -2.34 15.99 -25.59
CA THR A 191 -3.45 15.54 -24.73
C THR A 191 -4.28 14.53 -25.50
N TYR A 192 -4.95 13.65 -24.77
CA TYR A 192 -5.69 12.52 -25.32
C TYR A 192 -7.17 12.62 -24.97
N SER A 193 -7.99 11.89 -25.72
CA SER A 193 -9.39 11.65 -25.36
C SER A 193 -9.54 10.43 -24.47
N LEU A 194 -10.62 10.41 -23.69
CA LEU A 194 -10.98 9.27 -22.86
C LEU A 194 -11.14 8.00 -23.71
N GLU A 195 -11.77 8.14 -24.88
CA GLU A 195 -12.01 7.04 -25.80
C GLU A 195 -10.71 6.45 -26.35
N GLU A 196 -9.75 7.28 -26.75
CA GLU A 196 -8.43 6.81 -27.23
C GLU A 196 -7.71 5.98 -26.15
N ILE A 197 -7.63 6.49 -24.93
CA ILE A 197 -6.94 5.79 -23.83
C ILE A 197 -7.64 4.48 -23.48
N VAL A 198 -8.97 4.49 -23.35
CA VAL A 198 -9.73 3.29 -23.01
C VAL A 198 -9.64 2.23 -24.11
N ASN A 199 -9.67 2.63 -25.38
CA ASN A 199 -9.52 1.70 -26.50
C ASN A 199 -8.11 1.08 -26.55
N ALA A 200 -7.06 1.88 -26.32
CA ALA A 200 -5.68 1.40 -26.26
C ALA A 200 -5.45 0.37 -25.14
N LEU A 201 -6.10 0.58 -23.99
CA LEU A 201 -5.98 -0.29 -22.83
C LEU A 201 -6.89 -1.53 -22.87
N SER A 202 -7.88 -1.60 -23.77
CA SER A 202 -8.85 -2.70 -23.75
C SER A 202 -8.24 -3.99 -24.30
N VAL A 203 -8.24 -5.06 -23.50
CA VAL A 203 -7.64 -6.36 -23.84
C VAL A 203 -8.61 -7.50 -23.56
N ASP A 204 -8.85 -8.38 -24.53
CA ASP A 204 -9.70 -9.58 -24.37
C ASP A 204 -11.09 -9.32 -23.74
N GLY A 205 -11.65 -8.13 -24.02
CA GLY A 205 -12.94 -7.69 -23.47
C GLY A 205 -12.87 -7.04 -22.08
N LEU A 206 -11.72 -7.05 -21.41
CA LEU A 206 -11.47 -6.23 -20.22
C LEU A 206 -11.40 -4.77 -20.63
N GLN A 207 -12.33 -3.97 -20.12
CA GLN A 207 -12.41 -2.54 -20.38
C GLN A 207 -12.14 -1.78 -19.08
N PRO A 208 -11.09 -0.94 -19.01
CA PRO A 208 -10.77 -0.22 -17.79
C PRO A 208 -11.60 1.05 -17.59
N TYR A 209 -11.58 1.54 -16.35
CA TYR A 209 -11.98 2.90 -16.00
C TYR A 209 -10.77 3.73 -15.56
N LEU A 210 -10.78 5.01 -15.92
CA LEU A 210 -9.69 5.91 -15.64
C LEU A 210 -10.06 6.88 -14.52
N THR A 211 -9.08 7.19 -13.67
CA THR A 211 -9.18 8.27 -12.70
C THR A 211 -8.14 9.33 -13.01
N CYS A 212 -8.59 10.59 -13.00
CA CYS A 212 -7.77 11.76 -13.23
C CYS A 212 -7.71 12.65 -11.99
N ILE A 213 -6.57 13.32 -11.79
CA ILE A 213 -6.46 14.46 -10.88
C ILE A 213 -6.58 15.71 -11.74
N LYS A 214 -7.75 16.36 -11.70
CA LYS A 214 -8.16 17.37 -12.70
C LYS A 214 -8.17 16.74 -14.10
N GLU A 215 -7.29 17.16 -15.00
CA GLU A 215 -7.14 16.64 -16.36
C GLU A 215 -6.02 15.60 -16.47
N THR A 216 -5.22 15.39 -15.42
CA THR A 216 -4.04 14.53 -15.44
C THR A 216 -4.42 13.08 -15.13
N LEU A 217 -4.14 12.16 -16.04
CA LEU A 217 -4.31 10.73 -15.85
C LEU A 217 -3.49 10.27 -14.64
N SER A 218 -4.14 9.54 -13.71
CA SER A 218 -3.51 9.15 -12.44
C SER A 218 -3.64 7.67 -12.12
N ALA A 219 -4.78 7.03 -12.43
CA ALA A 219 -4.99 5.63 -12.14
C ALA A 219 -5.86 4.92 -13.18
N ILE A 220 -5.64 3.62 -13.34
CA ILE A 220 -6.42 2.71 -14.18
C ILE A 220 -7.04 1.65 -13.27
N HIS A 221 -8.31 1.34 -13.50
CA HIS A 221 -9.09 0.40 -12.72
C HIS A 221 -9.66 -0.67 -13.64
N TRP A 222 -9.30 -1.92 -13.39
CA TRP A 222 -9.61 -3.09 -14.23
C TRP A 222 -10.69 -3.94 -13.55
N PRO A 223 -11.96 -3.84 -13.97
CA PRO A 223 -13.03 -4.66 -13.42
C PRO A 223 -12.93 -6.10 -13.92
N PHE A 224 -13.04 -7.08 -13.03
CA PHE A 224 -13.10 -8.49 -13.44
C PHE A 224 -13.89 -9.36 -12.47
N HIS A 225 -14.32 -10.52 -12.98
CA HIS A 225 -14.82 -11.63 -12.18
C HIS A 225 -13.72 -12.69 -12.09
N ALA A 226 -13.58 -13.33 -10.92
CA ALA A 226 -12.73 -14.50 -10.78
C ALA A 226 -13.42 -15.72 -11.41
N LEU A 227 -12.70 -16.50 -12.20
CA LEU A 227 -13.17 -17.78 -12.74
C LEU A 227 -12.69 -18.92 -11.84
N GLY A 228 -13.52 -19.32 -10.89
CA GLY A 228 -13.15 -20.30 -9.87
C GLY A 228 -12.49 -19.67 -8.63
N PRO A 229 -11.60 -20.41 -7.93
CA PRO A 229 -10.84 -19.89 -6.79
C PRO A 229 -10.00 -18.68 -7.19
N PHE A 230 -9.96 -17.63 -6.36
CA PHE A 230 -9.23 -16.39 -6.67
C PHE A 230 -7.73 -16.65 -6.86
N GLN A 231 -7.16 -17.48 -5.97
CA GLN A 231 -5.75 -17.87 -5.97
C GLN A 231 -5.28 -18.60 -7.24
N ASP A 232 -6.19 -19.00 -8.13
CA ASP A 232 -5.83 -19.61 -9.42
C ASP A 232 -5.49 -18.55 -10.48
N GLY A 233 -5.78 -17.27 -10.23
CA GLY A 233 -5.45 -16.15 -11.13
C GLY A 233 -6.27 -16.07 -12.41
N ASN A 234 -7.28 -16.94 -12.58
CA ASN A 234 -8.14 -16.92 -13.77
C ASN A 234 -9.20 -15.83 -13.65
N ILE A 235 -9.31 -14.98 -14.67
CA ILE A 235 -10.23 -13.85 -14.69
C ILE A 235 -11.15 -13.87 -15.92
N ALA A 236 -12.31 -13.26 -15.79
CA ALA A 236 -13.20 -12.91 -16.89
C ALA A 236 -13.54 -11.41 -16.85
N PRO A 237 -13.79 -10.79 -18.01
CA PRO A 237 -14.27 -9.41 -18.05
C PRO A 237 -15.52 -9.22 -17.20
N ALA A 238 -15.56 -8.12 -16.46
CA ALA A 238 -16.74 -7.70 -15.72
C ALA A 238 -17.19 -6.32 -16.20
N GLU A 239 -18.51 -6.14 -16.29
CA GLU A 239 -19.06 -4.80 -16.41
C GLU A 239 -19.12 -4.17 -15.02
N PHE A 240 -18.66 -2.93 -14.92
CA PHE A 240 -18.88 -2.11 -13.73
C PHE A 240 -19.96 -1.07 -14.04
N GLY A 241 -21.17 -1.30 -13.51
CA GLY A 241 -22.41 -0.63 -13.92
C GLY A 241 -22.57 0.84 -13.48
N GLY A 242 -21.68 1.73 -13.90
CA GLY A 242 -21.90 3.17 -13.71
C GLY A 242 -21.11 4.05 -14.67
N SER A 243 -21.81 4.74 -15.56
CA SER A 243 -21.31 5.83 -16.44
C SER A 243 -20.74 7.04 -15.67
N SER A 244 -20.59 6.95 -14.36
CA SER A 244 -20.09 7.97 -13.43
C SER A 244 -18.82 7.53 -12.68
N MET A 245 -18.14 6.48 -13.14
CA MET A 245 -16.93 5.95 -12.51
C MET A 245 -15.67 6.73 -12.86
N THR A 246 -15.51 7.10 -14.12
CA THR A 246 -14.40 7.96 -14.51
C THR A 246 -14.72 9.40 -14.15
N ASN A 247 -13.77 10.06 -13.50
CA ASN A 247 -13.80 11.50 -13.28
C ASN A 247 -12.95 12.26 -14.32
N CYS A 248 -12.40 11.56 -15.32
CA CYS A 248 -11.63 12.15 -16.40
C CYS A 248 -12.56 12.89 -17.39
N PRO A 249 -12.10 14.00 -17.99
CA PRO A 249 -12.84 14.66 -19.07
C PRO A 249 -12.87 13.79 -20.33
N SER A 250 -13.84 14.03 -21.23
CA SER A 250 -13.93 13.29 -22.50
C SER A 250 -12.72 13.54 -23.42
N THR A 251 -12.08 14.69 -23.30
CA THR A 251 -10.95 15.16 -24.11
C THR A 251 -10.02 16.03 -23.28
N GLY A 252 -8.76 16.16 -23.68
CA GLY A 252 -7.80 17.01 -22.98
C GLY A 252 -7.15 16.33 -21.78
N ILE A 253 -7.15 14.99 -21.75
CA ILE A 253 -6.49 14.23 -20.70
C ILE A 253 -4.98 14.35 -20.90
N ILE A 254 -4.27 14.75 -19.84
CA ILE A 254 -2.82 14.87 -19.80
C ILE A 254 -2.23 13.55 -19.31
N TYR A 255 -1.35 12.94 -20.10
CA TYR A 255 -0.49 11.85 -19.64
C TYR A 255 0.86 12.46 -19.22
N PRO A 256 1.12 12.65 -17.91
CA PRO A 256 2.27 13.42 -17.45
C PRO A 256 3.60 12.74 -17.79
N LEU A 257 4.61 13.54 -18.17
CA LEU A 257 5.99 13.08 -18.30
C LEU A 257 6.52 12.54 -16.98
N ALA A 258 7.53 11.67 -17.10
CA ALA A 258 8.36 11.32 -15.96
C ALA A 258 8.97 12.58 -15.33
N GLU A 259 8.91 12.72 -14.02
CA GLU A 259 9.70 13.72 -13.32
C GLU A 259 11.17 13.31 -13.45
N GLN A 260 11.96 14.09 -14.17
CA GLN A 260 13.40 13.92 -14.17
C GLN A 260 13.91 14.23 -12.77
N ILE A 261 14.14 13.20 -11.95
CA ILE A 261 14.95 13.35 -10.76
C ILE A 261 16.34 13.76 -11.25
N ILE A 262 16.67 15.05 -11.11
CA ILE A 262 18.03 15.53 -11.30
C ILE A 262 18.88 14.79 -10.26
N LYS A 263 19.48 13.66 -10.64
CA LYS A 263 20.48 12.98 -9.83
C LYS A 263 21.53 14.06 -9.53
N PRO A 264 21.74 14.46 -8.27
CA PRO A 264 22.74 15.48 -7.97
C PRO A 264 24.05 14.97 -8.55
N SER A 265 24.63 15.75 -9.46
CA SER A 265 25.97 15.48 -10.01
C SER A 265 26.87 15.12 -8.85
N SER A 266 27.64 14.02 -8.95
CA SER A 266 28.53 13.61 -7.87
C SER A 266 29.46 14.76 -7.52
N TYR A 267 29.15 15.49 -6.46
CA TYR A 267 30.06 16.50 -5.93
C TYR A 267 31.18 15.71 -5.26
N THR A 268 32.34 15.67 -5.91
CA THR A 268 33.59 15.39 -5.21
C THR A 268 33.77 16.53 -4.23
N TRP A 269 33.51 16.27 -2.95
CA TRP A 269 33.90 17.18 -1.88
C TRP A 269 35.41 17.33 -1.96
N ASP A 270 35.88 18.45 -2.50
CA ASP A 270 37.26 18.87 -2.28
C ASP A 270 37.42 19.01 -0.76
N PRO A 271 38.32 18.25 -0.12
CA PRO A 271 38.52 18.38 1.30
C PRO A 271 38.96 19.82 1.55
N LEU A 272 38.15 20.57 2.31
CA LEU A 272 38.49 21.92 2.74
C LEU A 272 39.87 21.87 3.39
N ALA A 273 40.88 22.39 2.68
CA ALA A 273 42.20 22.55 3.23
C ALA A 273 42.07 23.43 4.48
N LYS A 274 42.35 22.85 5.64
CA LYS A 274 42.40 23.59 6.91
C LYS A 274 43.25 24.84 6.69
N PRO A 275 42.75 26.06 6.91
CA PRO A 275 43.56 27.25 6.76
C PRO A 275 44.73 27.15 7.75
N THR A 276 45.95 27.24 7.23
CA THR A 276 47.17 27.26 8.04
C THR A 276 47.11 28.44 9.00
N MET A 277 47.25 28.19 10.30
CA MET A 277 47.28 29.24 11.33
C MET A 277 48.41 30.23 11.03
N ARG A 278 48.05 31.51 10.89
CA ARG A 278 49.04 32.60 10.79
C ARG A 278 49.65 32.86 12.18
N PRO A 279 50.98 33.04 12.30
CA PRO A 279 51.62 33.36 13.58
C PRO A 279 51.20 34.74 14.10
N LEU A 280 50.89 34.82 15.40
CA LEU A 280 50.67 36.09 16.10
C LEU A 280 52.00 36.85 16.23
N LYS A 281 52.04 38.10 15.73
CA LYS A 281 53.15 39.04 16.00
C LYS A 281 52.84 39.80 17.29
N ASN A 282 53.74 39.71 18.27
CA ASN A 282 53.74 40.56 19.45
C ASN A 282 54.14 41.98 19.04
N ALA A 283 53.24 42.95 19.22
CA ALA A 283 53.59 44.37 19.17
C ALA A 283 53.98 44.82 20.58
N GLY A 284 55.22 45.27 20.75
CA GLY A 284 55.76 45.79 22.00
C GLY A 284 55.26 47.19 22.32
N LEU A 285 55.11 47.47 23.61
CA LEU A 285 55.14 48.82 24.18
C LEU A 285 56.51 49.45 23.85
N ASP A 286 56.55 50.72 23.44
CA ASP A 286 56.90 51.81 24.37
C ASP A 286 56.73 53.23 23.78
N SER A 287 56.27 54.12 24.66
CA SER A 287 56.52 55.57 24.78
C SER A 287 56.40 56.53 23.57
N GLY A 288 55.54 57.55 23.71
CA GLY A 288 55.79 58.85 23.08
C GLY A 288 54.61 59.78 22.79
N SER A 289 54.20 60.56 23.80
CA SER A 289 53.59 61.91 23.74
C SER A 289 52.24 62.15 23.05
N GLY A 290 51.27 62.63 23.85
CA GLY A 290 50.74 63.99 23.66
C GLY A 290 49.25 64.15 23.32
N GLN A 291 48.49 64.62 24.33
CA GLN A 291 47.48 65.69 24.20
C GLN A 291 46.00 65.31 23.92
N GLN A 292 45.32 64.92 25.01
CA GLN A 292 44.13 65.54 25.62
C GLN A 292 43.21 66.39 24.72
N VAL A 293 41.94 65.96 24.55
CA VAL A 293 40.69 66.72 24.81
C VAL A 293 39.47 65.79 24.74
N ASP A 294 38.54 65.99 25.68
CA ASP A 294 37.29 65.25 25.87
C ASP A 294 36.11 65.81 25.04
N ALA A 295 35.18 64.88 24.72
CA ALA A 295 33.71 64.96 24.62
C ALA A 295 33.00 66.14 23.93
N GLU A 296 32.29 65.88 22.81
CA GLU A 296 30.86 66.24 22.64
C GLU A 296 30.18 65.66 21.38
N SER A 297 28.88 65.35 21.55
CA SER A 297 27.78 65.25 20.55
C SER A 297 27.63 64.01 19.65
N VAL A 298 26.65 63.15 20.00
CA VAL A 298 25.80 62.46 19.02
C VAL A 298 24.37 62.41 19.57
N ALA A 299 23.45 63.17 18.99
CA ALA A 299 22.01 63.02 19.17
C ALA A 299 21.26 63.46 17.90
N GLU A 300 20.11 62.81 17.69
CA GLU A 300 19.05 63.03 16.68
C GLU A 300 19.26 62.33 15.32
N ALA A 301 18.29 61.64 14.74
CA ALA A 301 16.92 61.24 15.13
C ALA A 301 16.47 60.13 14.15
N PHE A 302 15.64 59.18 14.58
CA PHE A 302 14.53 58.62 13.77
C PHE A 302 13.66 57.68 14.64
N VAL A 303 12.37 58.02 14.75
CA VAL A 303 11.32 57.29 15.48
C VAL A 303 10.48 56.48 14.49
N PRO A 304 10.02 55.26 14.83
CA PRO A 304 8.81 54.71 14.23
C PRO A 304 7.71 54.38 15.24
N HIS A 305 6.50 54.64 14.75
CA HIS A 305 5.19 54.67 15.40
C HIS A 305 4.65 53.26 15.75
N GLU A 306 4.01 53.13 16.91
CA GLU A 306 3.22 51.96 17.32
C GLU A 306 2.00 51.70 16.43
N LYS A 307 1.78 50.45 16.01
CA LYS A 307 0.46 49.91 15.69
C LYS A 307 0.25 48.54 16.36
N LYS A 308 -0.86 48.46 17.10
CA LYS A 308 -1.33 47.34 17.92
C LYS A 308 -1.52 46.05 17.10
N VAL A 309 -0.93 44.96 17.56
CA VAL A 309 -1.35 43.58 17.20
C VAL A 309 -1.90 42.92 18.46
N VAL A 310 -3.14 42.45 18.35
CA VAL A 310 -3.90 41.79 19.42
C VAL A 310 -3.32 40.39 19.65
N GLN A 311 -2.70 40.16 20.82
CA GLN A 311 -2.37 38.81 21.29
C GLN A 311 -3.64 38.12 21.83
N LYS A 312 -4.14 37.10 21.12
CA LYS A 312 -5.06 36.12 21.70
C LYS A 312 -4.25 35.11 22.51
N LYS A 313 -4.49 35.08 23.82
CA LYS A 313 -4.00 34.10 24.81
C LYS A 313 -4.20 32.65 24.32
N LEU A 314 -3.12 31.88 24.18
CA LEU A 314 -3.18 30.42 24.30
C LEU A 314 -3.28 30.08 25.79
N GLY A 315 -4.42 29.51 26.20
CA GLY A 315 -4.66 29.02 27.55
C GLY A 315 -4.04 27.65 27.79
N LEU A 316 -3.48 27.49 28.99
CA LEU A 316 -2.84 26.30 29.53
C LEU A 316 -3.72 25.04 29.50
N PHE A 317 -3.19 23.93 28.97
CA PHE A 317 -3.55 22.57 29.36
C PHE A 317 -2.29 21.76 29.63
N LYS A 318 -1.63 22.00 30.79
CA LYS A 318 -0.42 21.26 31.19
C LYS A 318 -0.61 20.32 32.39
N LYS A 319 -1.78 20.33 33.04
CA LYS A 319 -2.00 19.56 34.29
C LYS A 319 -2.73 18.22 34.12
N LYS A 320 -3.33 17.97 32.94
CA LYS A 320 -4.05 16.71 32.67
C LYS A 320 -3.12 15.63 32.14
N ASP A 321 -2.09 16.02 31.38
CA ASP A 321 -1.17 15.10 30.70
C ASP A 321 -0.11 14.52 31.65
N GLU A 322 0.40 15.31 32.61
CA GLU A 322 1.33 14.81 33.63
C GLU A 322 0.68 13.76 34.55
N LYS A 323 -0.60 13.93 34.91
CA LYS A 323 -1.31 12.93 35.73
C LYS A 323 -1.56 11.63 34.95
N LEU A 324 -1.78 11.72 33.63
CA LEU A 324 -2.01 10.57 32.76
C LEU A 324 -0.72 9.80 32.45
N GLN A 325 0.43 10.48 32.43
CA GLN A 325 1.73 9.82 32.31
C GLN A 325 2.15 9.10 33.60
N VAL A 326 2.00 9.76 34.76
CA VAL A 326 2.31 9.13 36.06
C VAL A 326 1.41 7.91 36.35
N GLN A 327 0.17 7.91 35.84
CA GLN A 327 -0.73 6.76 35.97
C GLN A 327 -0.32 5.59 35.06
N ARG A 328 0.07 5.87 33.81
CA ARG A 328 0.58 4.85 32.87
C ARG A 328 1.89 4.21 33.33
N GLU A 329 2.78 4.99 33.92
CA GLU A 329 4.04 4.45 34.47
C GLU A 329 3.80 3.51 35.66
N ARG A 330 2.81 3.80 36.52
CA ARG A 330 2.43 2.90 37.62
C ARG A 330 1.77 1.61 37.13
N GLU A 331 0.91 1.70 36.12
CA GLU A 331 0.26 0.53 35.53
C GLU A 331 1.30 -0.41 34.88
N PHE A 332 2.30 0.16 34.20
CA PHE A 332 3.41 -0.62 33.62
C PHE A 332 4.30 -1.28 34.68
N GLU A 333 4.56 -0.61 35.81
CA GLU A 333 5.37 -1.17 36.90
C GLU A 333 4.63 -2.27 37.67
N GLU A 334 3.30 -2.19 37.79
CA GLU A 334 2.49 -3.27 38.38
C GLU A 334 2.38 -4.50 37.47
N ASP A 335 2.30 -4.30 36.14
CA ASP A 335 2.23 -5.40 35.17
C ASP A 335 3.57 -6.14 35.06
N ALA A 336 4.69 -5.40 35.09
CA ALA A 336 6.03 -5.98 35.16
C ALA A 336 6.27 -6.79 36.46
N LYS A 337 5.61 -6.42 37.57
CA LYS A 337 5.66 -7.18 38.84
C LYS A 337 4.77 -8.42 38.83
N ARG A 338 3.66 -8.43 38.06
CA ARG A 338 2.83 -9.62 37.85
C ARG A 338 3.54 -10.65 36.99
N HIS A 339 4.16 -10.24 35.87
CA HIS A 339 4.89 -11.17 35.01
C HIS A 339 6.10 -11.81 35.67
N LYS A 340 6.77 -11.14 36.62
CA LYS A 340 7.86 -11.76 37.40
C LYS A 340 7.41 -12.76 38.47
N ARG A 341 6.11 -12.82 38.79
CA ARG A 341 5.58 -13.75 39.81
C ARG A 341 5.11 -15.07 39.19
N ASP A 342 4.93 -15.12 37.88
CA ASP A 342 4.46 -16.30 37.14
C ASP A 342 5.62 -17.15 36.56
N GLU A 343 6.88 -16.74 36.76
CA GLU A 343 8.10 -17.47 36.36
C GLU A 343 8.92 -18.05 37.55
N LEU A 344 8.29 -18.27 38.71
CA LEU A 344 8.91 -18.95 39.87
C LEU A 344 8.14 -20.20 40.30
#